data_AF-A0A974P597-F1
#
_entry.id   AF-A0A974P597-F1
#
_cell.length_a   1.000
_cell.length_b   1.000
_cell.length_c   1.000
_cell.angle_alpha   90.00
_cell.angle_beta   90.00
_cell.angle_gamma   90.00
#
_symmetry.space_group_name_H-M   'P 1'
#
loop_
_entity.id
_entity.type
_entity.pdbx_description
1 polymer ?
#
loop_
_entity_poly.entity_id
_entity_poly.type
_entity_poly.pdbx_seq_one_letter_code
_entity_poly.pdbx_strand_id
1 'polypeptide(L)'
;MLDDPARHRLVAVASLKPLAVSAYVDNRGPKTSGPWQAYGRAAKNSVIRPGDQLALAVLSVPNDPRAYTYGEVSYSTPLGGGSRLRGSIGVAKARDGQTRYPTMWAATASPPASAT
;
A
#
# COMPACT_ATOMS: atom_id res chain seq x y z
N MET A 1 42.24 -4.78 -10.17
CA MET A 1 41.88 -3.53 -10.87
C MET A 1 40.78 -3.91 -11.85
N LEU A 2 39.55 -3.41 -11.68
CA LEU A 2 38.47 -3.64 -12.65
C LEU A 2 38.67 -2.63 -13.80
N ASP A 3 38.60 -3.09 -15.06
CA ASP A 3 38.68 -2.24 -16.25
C ASP A 3 37.58 -1.17 -16.29
N ASP A 4 37.82 -0.09 -17.05
CA ASP A 4 36.89 1.03 -17.23
C ASP A 4 35.48 0.53 -17.65
N PRO A 5 34.46 0.67 -16.79
CA PRO A 5 33.11 0.18 -17.08
C PRO A 5 32.46 0.92 -18.26
N ALA A 6 32.95 2.12 -18.62
CA ALA A 6 32.46 2.86 -19.79
C ALA A 6 32.81 2.16 -21.12
N ARG A 7 33.76 1.22 -21.13
CA ARG A 7 34.17 0.45 -22.32
C ARG A 7 33.34 -0.81 -22.55
N HIS A 8 32.38 -1.11 -21.68
CA HIS A 8 31.60 -2.35 -21.71
C HIS A 8 30.13 -2.08 -22.07
N ARG A 9 29.53 -2.94 -22.90
CA ARG A 9 28.11 -2.84 -23.26
C ARG A 9 27.25 -3.62 -22.27
N LEU A 10 26.37 -2.92 -21.55
CA LEU A 10 25.34 -3.58 -20.77
C LEU A 10 24.22 -4.09 -21.69
N VAL A 11 24.00 -5.39 -21.72
CA VAL A 11 22.84 -6.01 -22.37
C VAL A 11 21.90 -6.50 -21.29
N ALA A 12 20.80 -5.78 -21.07
CA ALA A 12 19.75 -6.18 -20.15
C ALA A 12 18.58 -6.78 -20.92
N VAL A 13 18.23 -8.03 -20.61
CA VAL A 13 17.04 -8.70 -21.14
C VAL A 13 16.07 -8.89 -19.99
N ALA A 14 14.87 -8.35 -20.12
CA ALA A 14 13.83 -8.48 -19.11
C ALA A 14 12.53 -8.97 -19.75
N SER A 15 11.81 -9.82 -19.02
CA SER A 15 10.45 -10.24 -19.38
C SER A 15 9.43 -9.48 -18.55
N LEU A 16 8.36 -9.02 -19.19
CA LEU A 16 7.27 -8.34 -18.51
C LEU A 16 6.27 -9.37 -17.98
N LYS A 17 5.97 -9.32 -16.68
CA LYS A 17 4.76 -9.94 -16.13
C LYS A 17 3.63 -8.90 -16.15
N PRO A 18 2.60 -9.06 -17.00
CA PRO A 18 1.57 -8.02 -17.15
C PRO A 18 0.65 -7.90 -15.94
N LEU A 19 0.51 -8.96 -15.14
CA LEU A 19 -0.36 -9.03 -13.97
C LEU A 19 0.40 -9.59 -12.77
N ALA A 20 0.19 -8.97 -11.61
CA ALA A 20 0.66 -9.44 -10.31
C ALA A 20 -0.51 -9.49 -9.33
N VAL A 21 -0.69 -10.63 -8.65
CA VAL A 21 -1.73 -10.83 -7.65
C VAL A 21 -1.09 -11.33 -6.36
N SER A 22 -1.53 -10.79 -5.24
CA SER A 22 -1.13 -11.26 -3.91
C SER A 22 -2.33 -11.23 -2.96
N ALA A 23 -2.33 -12.16 -2.00
CA ALA A 23 -3.29 -12.18 -0.92
C ALA A 23 -2.62 -12.70 0.35
N TYR A 24 -3.09 -12.24 1.50
CA TYR A 24 -2.69 -12.79 2.79
C TYR A 24 -3.83 -12.69 3.79
N VAL A 25 -3.71 -13.46 4.85
CA VAL A 25 -4.58 -13.40 6.02
C VAL A 25 -3.67 -13.24 7.24
N ASP A 26 -4.03 -12.34 8.15
CA ASP A 26 -3.32 -12.17 9.40
C ASP A 26 -4.28 -12.09 10.60
N ASN A 27 -3.73 -12.24 11.80
CA ASN A 27 -4.46 -12.19 13.06
C ASN A 27 -4.22 -10.88 13.84
N ARG A 28 -3.93 -9.77 13.15
CA ARG A 28 -3.62 -8.46 13.76
C ARG A 28 -4.86 -7.57 13.93
N GLY A 29 -6.04 -8.08 13.63
CA GLY A 29 -7.30 -7.40 13.83
C GLY A 29 -7.61 -7.15 15.32
N PRO A 30 -8.36 -6.09 15.64
CA PRO A 30 -8.79 -5.81 16.99
C PRO A 30 -9.82 -6.85 17.47
N LYS A 31 -9.79 -7.21 18.76
CA LYS A 31 -10.72 -8.19 19.35
C LYS A 31 -12.20 -7.85 19.14
N THR A 32 -12.53 -6.57 19.06
CA THR A 32 -13.89 -6.04 18.84
C THR A 32 -14.47 -6.36 17.47
N SER A 33 -13.60 -6.53 16.47
CA SER A 33 -13.99 -6.75 15.07
C SER A 33 -13.66 -8.18 14.60
N GLY A 34 -13.04 -8.99 15.47
CA GLY A 34 -12.46 -10.28 15.11
C GLY A 34 -10.97 -10.15 14.77
N PRO A 35 -10.12 -11.08 15.25
CA PRO A 35 -8.67 -10.95 15.09
C PRO A 35 -8.22 -11.13 13.64
N TRP A 36 -9.01 -11.81 12.81
CA TRP A 36 -8.64 -12.16 11.45
C TRP A 36 -8.95 -11.04 10.45
N GLN A 37 -7.93 -10.66 9.67
CA GLN A 37 -8.05 -9.74 8.54
C GLN A 37 -7.55 -10.43 7.27
N ALA A 38 -8.23 -10.20 6.15
CA ALA A 38 -7.80 -10.67 4.84
C ALA A 38 -7.49 -9.49 3.93
N TYR A 39 -6.35 -9.56 3.26
CA TYR A 39 -5.90 -8.60 2.28
C TYR A 39 -5.76 -9.27 0.91
N GLY A 40 -6.21 -8.60 -0.12
CA GLY A 40 -5.98 -8.97 -1.52
C GLY A 40 -5.55 -7.78 -2.34
N ARG A 41 -4.63 -7.99 -3.27
CA ARG A 41 -4.17 -6.98 -4.22
C ARG A 41 -3.98 -7.58 -5.60
N ALA A 42 -4.44 -6.87 -6.62
CA ALA A 42 -4.15 -7.16 -8.01
C ALA A 42 -3.57 -5.90 -8.67
N ALA A 43 -2.56 -6.08 -9.53
CA ALA A 43 -1.89 -4.99 -10.19
C ALA A 43 -1.53 -5.33 -11.63
N LYS A 44 -1.82 -4.41 -12.54
CA LYS A 44 -1.45 -4.49 -13.95
C LYS A 44 -0.26 -3.58 -14.22
N ASN A 45 0.75 -4.10 -14.90
CA ASN A 45 2.00 -3.40 -15.21
C ASN A 45 1.97 -2.80 -16.61
N SER A 46 2.61 -1.64 -16.77
CA SER A 46 2.75 -0.93 -18.05
C SER A 46 1.40 -0.65 -18.73
N VAL A 47 0.47 -0.06 -18.00
CA VAL A 47 -0.90 0.26 -18.44
C VAL A 47 -0.95 1.52 -19.29
N ILE A 48 -0.30 2.60 -18.87
CA ILE A 48 -0.29 3.89 -19.59
C ILE A 48 1.08 4.10 -20.26
N ARG A 49 2.17 3.78 -19.57
CA ARG A 49 3.54 3.88 -20.08
C ARG A 49 4.45 2.76 -19.56
N PRO A 50 5.57 2.45 -20.25
CA PRO A 50 6.48 1.41 -19.81
C PRO A 50 6.94 1.58 -18.35
N GLY A 51 6.77 0.52 -17.56
CA GLY A 51 7.22 0.45 -16.17
C GLY A 51 6.29 1.08 -15.13
N ASP A 52 5.14 1.64 -15.53
CA ASP A 52 4.10 2.03 -14.58
C ASP A 52 3.36 0.82 -14.00
N GLN A 53 2.49 1.05 -13.00
CA GLN A 53 1.63 0.02 -12.43
C GLN A 53 0.35 0.62 -11.88
N LEU A 54 -0.80 0.07 -12.29
CA LEU A 54 -2.12 0.35 -11.72
C LEU A 54 -2.54 -0.83 -10.84
N ALA A 55 -3.03 -0.57 -9.63
CA ALA A 55 -3.39 -1.61 -8.68
C ALA A 55 -4.68 -1.32 -7.92
N LEU A 56 -5.36 -2.41 -7.58
CA LEU A 56 -6.52 -2.46 -6.69
C LEU A 56 -6.15 -3.30 -5.47
N ALA A 57 -6.48 -2.83 -4.28
CA ALA A 57 -6.30 -3.56 -3.04
C ALA A 57 -7.57 -3.50 -2.18
N VAL A 58 -7.84 -4.57 -1.45
CA VAL A 58 -8.93 -4.68 -0.48
C VAL A 58 -8.38 -5.30 0.80
N LEU A 59 -8.74 -4.72 1.93
CA LEU A 59 -8.53 -5.26 3.27
C LEU A 59 -9.90 -5.36 3.95
N SER A 60 -10.22 -6.50 4.55
CA SER A 60 -11.49 -6.68 5.25
C SER A 60 -11.38 -7.68 6.39
N VAL A 61 -12.33 -7.64 7.33
CA VAL A 61 -12.54 -8.70 8.31
C VAL A 61 -13.41 -9.78 7.66
N PRO A 62 -12.90 -11.00 7.41
CA PRO A 62 -13.64 -12.02 6.65
C PRO A 62 -14.95 -12.45 7.32
N ASN A 63 -14.95 -12.54 8.65
CA ASN A 63 -16.10 -13.01 9.43
C ASN A 63 -17.20 -11.93 9.56
N ASP A 64 -16.83 -10.65 9.47
CA ASP A 64 -17.77 -9.53 9.42
C ASP A 64 -17.20 -8.37 8.59
N PRO A 65 -17.37 -8.39 7.26
CA PRO A 65 -16.86 -7.32 6.40
C PRO A 65 -17.48 -5.95 6.71
N ARG A 66 -18.61 -5.90 7.42
CA ARG A 66 -19.24 -4.64 7.85
C ARG A 66 -18.56 -4.05 9.07
N ALA A 67 -17.84 -4.84 9.86
CA ALA A 67 -17.04 -4.35 10.97
C ALA A 67 -15.91 -3.45 10.45
N TYR A 68 -15.20 -3.90 9.41
CA TYR A 68 -14.21 -3.10 8.72
C TYR A 68 -13.96 -3.60 7.30
N THR A 69 -13.96 -2.67 6.35
CA THR A 69 -13.47 -2.88 4.98
C THR A 69 -12.79 -1.61 4.48
N TYR A 70 -11.60 -1.77 3.90
CA TYR A 70 -10.86 -0.74 3.21
C TYR A 70 -10.57 -1.17 1.78
N GLY A 71 -10.79 -0.27 0.82
CA GLY A 71 -10.43 -0.46 -0.58
C GLY A 71 -9.51 0.67 -1.04
N GLU A 72 -8.51 0.35 -1.85
CA GLU A 72 -7.57 1.30 -2.44
C GLU A 72 -7.43 1.07 -3.94
N VAL A 73 -7.44 2.17 -4.71
CA VAL A 73 -6.91 2.23 -6.08
C VAL A 73 -5.60 3.01 -6.03
N SER A 74 -4.54 2.48 -6.65
CA SER A 74 -3.26 3.17 -6.70
C SER A 74 -2.60 3.09 -8.06
N TYR A 75 -1.91 4.16 -8.44
CA TYR A 75 -1.11 4.23 -9.65
C TYR A 75 0.33 4.64 -9.28
N SER A 76 1.30 3.94 -9.82
CA SER A 76 2.72 4.25 -9.66
C SER A 76 3.42 4.32 -11.00
N THR A 77 4.45 5.16 -11.09
CA THR A 77 5.07 5.42 -12.37
C THR A 77 6.54 5.80 -12.20
N PRO A 78 7.45 5.34 -13.06
CA PRO A 78 8.86 5.62 -12.90
C PRO A 78 9.18 7.08 -13.19
N LEU A 79 10.13 7.60 -12.44
CA LEU A 79 10.80 8.87 -12.70
C LEU A 79 12.22 8.58 -13.20
N GLY A 80 12.91 9.59 -13.69
CA GLY A 80 14.35 9.47 -13.98
C GLY A 80 15.15 9.11 -12.72
N GLY A 81 16.33 8.51 -12.91
CA GLY A 81 17.25 8.20 -11.81
C GLY A 81 16.82 7.05 -10.89
N GLY A 82 15.89 6.19 -11.33
CA GLY A 82 15.44 5.01 -10.56
C GLY A 82 14.32 5.29 -9.55
N SER A 83 13.95 6.55 -9.35
CA SER A 83 12.85 6.97 -8.48
C SER A 83 11.48 6.60 -9.06
N ARG A 84 10.43 6.63 -8.22
CA ARG A 84 9.03 6.41 -8.65
C ARG A 84 8.09 7.37 -7.93
N LEU A 85 7.08 7.84 -8.64
CA LEU A 85 5.94 8.55 -8.06
C LEU A 85 4.78 7.57 -7.88
N ARG A 86 4.10 7.60 -6.73
CA ARG A 86 2.88 6.81 -6.48
C ARG A 86 1.81 7.69 -5.86
N GLY A 87 0.58 7.58 -6.38
CA GLY A 87 -0.62 8.16 -5.79
C GLY A 87 -1.65 7.07 -5.55
N SER A 88 -2.47 7.24 -4.51
CA SER A 88 -3.60 6.35 -4.24
C SER A 88 -4.82 7.09 -3.71
N ILE A 89 -5.98 6.49 -3.93
CA ILE A 89 -7.25 6.91 -3.37
C ILE A 89 -7.84 5.69 -2.70
N GLY A 90 -8.23 5.84 -1.43
CA GLY A 90 -8.83 4.77 -0.66
C GLY A 90 -10.10 5.20 0.04
N VAL A 91 -10.97 4.23 0.30
CA VAL A 91 -12.21 4.39 1.06
C VAL A 91 -12.27 3.32 2.13
N ALA A 92 -12.64 3.73 3.34
CA ALA A 92 -12.83 2.83 4.48
C ALA A 92 -14.29 2.90 4.95
N LYS A 93 -14.83 1.75 5.35
CA LYS A 93 -16.06 1.64 6.12
C LYS A 93 -15.74 0.87 7.39
N ALA A 94 -16.09 1.45 8.53
CA ALA A 94 -15.94 0.82 9.83
C ALA A 94 -17.24 0.98 10.62
N ARG A 95 -17.61 -0.04 11.38
CA ARG A 95 -18.58 0.08 12.45
C ARG A 95 -17.81 0.12 13.76
N ASP A 96 -17.81 1.27 14.43
CA ASP A 96 -17.26 1.35 15.77
C ASP A 96 -18.13 0.54 16.73
N GLY A 97 -17.51 -0.44 17.38
CA GLY A 97 -18.08 -1.13 18.55
C GLY A 97 -18.04 -0.28 19.83
N GLN A 98 -17.94 1.04 19.72
CA GLN A 98 -17.82 1.94 20.87
C GLN A 98 -19.21 2.27 21.42
N THR A 99 -19.53 1.69 22.58
CA THR A 99 -20.39 2.34 23.57
C THR A 99 -19.93 3.80 23.71
N ARG A 100 -20.81 4.76 23.42
CA ARG A 100 -20.52 6.20 23.50
C ARG A 100 -20.03 6.57 24.89
N TYR A 101 -18.75 6.92 25.03
CA TYR A 101 -18.30 7.80 26.11
C TYR A 101 -18.27 9.24 25.60
N PRO A 102 -18.77 10.24 26.36
CA PRO A 102 -18.87 11.62 25.89
C PRO A 102 -17.50 12.19 25.54
N THR A 103 -17.46 12.90 24.41
CA THR A 103 -16.28 13.49 23.79
C THR A 103 -15.55 14.45 24.75
N MET A 104 -14.32 14.09 25.14
CA MET A 104 -13.35 15.04 25.69
C MET A 104 -12.39 15.42 24.57
N TRP A 105 -12.33 16.71 24.23
CA TRP A 105 -11.37 17.23 23.26
C TRP A 105 -9.97 17.18 23.88
N ALA A 106 -8.99 16.63 23.16
CA ALA A 106 -7.57 16.76 23.49
C ALA A 106 -6.85 17.29 22.25
N ALA A 107 -6.43 18.55 22.30
CA ALA A 107 -5.50 19.11 21.34
C ALA A 107 -4.11 18.50 21.61
N THR A 108 -3.56 17.75 20.66
CA THR A 108 -2.17 17.31 20.73
C THR A 108 -1.33 18.27 19.88
N ALA A 109 -0.57 19.15 20.53
CA ALA A 109 0.54 19.85 19.89
C ALA A 109 1.81 19.00 20.10
N SER A 110 2.47 18.61 19.00
CA SER A 110 3.79 17.99 19.08
C SER A 110 4.85 19.07 19.34
N PRO A 111 5.76 18.92 20.32
CA PRO A 111 6.88 19.83 20.46
C PRO A 111 7.89 19.60 19.30
N PRO A 112 8.60 20.65 18.84
CA PRO A 112 9.66 20.47 17.87
C PRO A 112 10.80 19.65 18.49
N ALA A 113 11.36 18.75 17.68
CA ALA A 113 12.55 18.00 18.04
C ALA A 113 13.74 18.96 18.18
N SER A 114 14.37 19.00 19.35
CA SER A 114 15.65 19.65 19.54
C SER A 114 16.78 18.63 19.30
N ALA A 115 17.65 18.97 18.35
CA ALA A 115 18.91 18.31 18.12
C ALA A 115 19.97 18.75 19.16
N THR A 116 20.91 17.83 19.42
CA THR A 116 22.12 17.89 20.28
C THR A 116 21.91 17.92 21.79
#